data_AF-A0A0T5NW29-F1
#
_entry.id   AF-A0A0T5NW29-F1
#
_cell.length_a   1.000
_cell.length_b   1.000
_cell.length_c   1.000
_cell.angle_alpha   90.00
_cell.angle_beta   90.00
_cell.angle_gamma   90.00
#
_symmetry.space_group_name_H-M   'P 1'
#
loop_
_entity.id
_entity.type
_entity.pdbx_description
1 polymer ?
#
loop_
_entity_poly.entity_id
_entity_poly.type
_entity_poly.pdbx_seq_one_letter_code
_entity_poly.pdbx_strand_id
1 'polypeptide(L)'
;MTRSCEIEQKTYSVRHHGARLVLALATTLMLLGWGGPGAAQQMTADGLYVVENGQSVGPLTHTEVQQRVRDKRLTRETMVWMPGMADWRPARTLKEVAQIFSDMEQAPPPPPQRDYVAFLEGDWESGPKQQTVEGVGLGTMTLRMTFNKLGSFDLLQRFDVPTSGGMFSAKTTGKGSFEVTKPTPQSFDLELSGTSETTSNHPQGSVPEIGNIFRRVTIKVIDENTIDDNGTILRRSNF
;
A
#
# COMPACT_ATOMS: atom_id res chain seq x y z
N MET A 1 42.20 -4.96 56.41
CA MET A 1 41.06 -4.76 57.33
C MET A 1 39.90 -4.21 56.49
N THR A 2 39.06 -5.05 55.87
CA THR A 2 37.68 -5.45 56.28
C THR A 2 36.68 -4.27 56.31
N ARG A 3 35.48 -4.24 55.69
CA ARG A 3 34.52 -5.24 55.14
C ARG A 3 33.55 -4.65 54.09
N SER A 4 33.11 -5.53 53.16
CA SER A 4 31.75 -5.78 52.58
C SER A 4 30.94 -4.58 52.01
N CYS A 5 30.54 -4.47 50.74
CA CYS A 5 30.08 -5.40 49.69
C CYS A 5 28.88 -6.28 50.09
N GLU A 6 27.69 -5.89 49.62
CA GLU A 6 26.49 -6.73 49.62
C GLU A 6 25.81 -6.60 48.25
N ILE A 7 25.99 -7.65 47.45
CA ILE A 7 25.25 -7.98 46.24
C ILE A 7 24.41 -9.19 46.65
N GLU A 8 23.09 -9.10 46.62
CA GLU A 8 22.24 -10.29 46.77
C GLU A 8 21.80 -10.78 45.38
N GLN A 9 22.42 -11.87 44.97
CA GLN A 9 21.93 -12.75 43.91
C GLN A 9 20.88 -13.69 44.50
N LYS A 10 19.79 -13.94 43.78
CA LYS A 10 19.08 -15.22 43.90
C LYS A 10 18.82 -15.81 42.52
N THR A 11 19.40 -16.99 42.37
CA THR A 11 19.57 -17.79 41.15
C THR A 11 18.49 -18.89 41.08
N TYR A 12 18.40 -19.53 39.91
CA TYR A 12 17.86 -20.88 39.61
C TYR A 12 16.36 -20.96 39.22
N SER A 13 15.91 -21.73 38.24
CA SER A 13 16.56 -22.68 37.31
C SER A 13 15.61 -22.97 36.13
N VAL A 14 16.22 -23.28 34.99
CA VAL A 14 15.69 -23.84 33.74
C VAL A 14 15.04 -25.23 33.95
N ARG A 15 13.98 -25.55 33.19
CA ARG A 15 13.87 -26.76 32.34
C ARG A 15 12.55 -26.82 31.56
N HIS A 16 12.67 -26.96 30.24
CA HIS A 16 11.67 -27.48 29.29
C HIS A 16 11.08 -28.82 29.78
N HIS A 17 9.88 -29.18 29.29
CA HIS A 17 9.34 -30.52 28.91
C HIS A 17 7.84 -30.24 28.69
N GLY A 18 7.29 -30.30 27.48
CA GLY A 18 6.90 -31.55 26.83
C GLY A 18 5.40 -31.49 26.54
N ALA A 19 5.01 -31.87 25.33
CA ALA A 19 3.67 -31.80 24.79
C ALA A 19 2.61 -32.57 25.59
N ARG A 20 1.33 -32.18 25.43
CA ARG A 20 0.25 -33.09 25.02
C ARG A 20 -1.09 -32.37 24.85
N LEU A 21 -1.68 -32.57 23.66
CA LEU A 21 -3.11 -32.43 23.39
C LEU A 21 -3.94 -33.15 24.47
N VAL A 22 -5.02 -32.52 24.94
CA VAL A 22 -6.25 -33.24 25.29
C VAL A 22 -7.44 -32.50 24.66
N LEU A 23 -8.07 -33.20 23.72
CA LEU A 23 -9.36 -32.94 23.12
C LEU A 23 -10.45 -33.37 24.13
N ALA A 24 -11.53 -32.59 24.31
CA ALA A 24 -12.94 -33.05 24.39
C ALA A 24 -13.87 -32.08 25.17
N LEU A 25 -14.80 -31.49 24.42
CA LEU A 25 -16.25 -31.39 24.65
C LEU A 25 -16.82 -31.57 26.07
N ALA A 26 -17.57 -30.56 26.55
CA ALA A 26 -19.04 -30.58 26.71
C ALA A 26 -19.53 -29.70 27.88
N THR A 27 -20.31 -28.67 27.54
CA THR A 27 -21.50 -28.12 28.24
C THR A 27 -21.56 -28.05 29.77
N THR A 28 -21.74 -26.84 30.32
CA THR A 28 -22.81 -26.55 31.33
C THR A 28 -23.10 -25.05 31.36
N LEU A 29 -24.38 -24.70 31.23
CA LEU A 29 -24.96 -23.37 31.38
C LEU A 29 -25.49 -23.24 32.83
N MET A 30 -25.03 -22.26 33.63
CA MET A 30 -25.84 -21.64 34.69
C MET A 30 -25.22 -20.32 35.20
N LEU A 31 -26.09 -19.35 35.39
CA LEU A 31 -25.87 -17.92 35.66
C LEU A 31 -25.40 -17.61 37.09
N LEU A 32 -24.63 -16.52 37.26
CA LEU A 32 -24.94 -15.33 38.09
C LEU A 32 -23.69 -14.45 38.25
N GLY A 33 -23.80 -13.14 37.97
CA GLY A 33 -22.75 -12.17 38.30
C GLY A 33 -22.86 -10.83 37.57
N TRP A 34 -23.49 -9.86 38.23
CA TRP A 34 -23.73 -8.44 37.91
C TRP A 34 -22.85 -7.68 36.89
N GLY A 35 -23.52 -6.95 36.01
CA GLY A 35 -22.98 -5.79 35.27
C GLY A 35 -24.06 -4.99 34.52
N GLY A 36 -24.64 -3.96 35.18
CA GLY A 36 -25.18 -2.71 34.62
C GLY A 36 -26.32 -2.71 33.56
N PRO A 37 -27.42 -1.95 33.76
CA PRO A 37 -28.42 -1.69 32.72
C PRO A 37 -27.90 -0.57 31.79
N GLY A 38 -27.03 -0.94 30.86
CA GLY A 38 -26.53 -0.05 29.79
C GLY A 38 -26.99 -0.55 28.43
N ALA A 39 -28.18 -0.13 28.00
CA ALA A 39 -28.64 -0.15 26.60
C ALA A 39 -28.42 -1.43 25.77
N ALA A 40 -28.47 -2.60 26.39
CA ALA A 40 -28.82 -3.83 25.68
C ALA A 40 -30.34 -3.88 25.55
N GLN A 41 -30.88 -3.23 24.51
CA GLN A 41 -32.09 -3.66 23.78
C GLN A 41 -32.49 -2.63 22.72
N GLN A 42 -32.04 -2.87 21.50
CA GLN A 42 -32.97 -3.18 20.42
C GLN A 42 -32.32 -4.23 19.52
N MET A 43 -32.56 -5.47 19.91
CA MET A 43 -32.38 -6.66 19.08
C MET A 43 -33.39 -6.58 17.93
N THR A 44 -32.92 -6.31 16.72
CA THR A 44 -33.44 -7.04 15.57
C THR A 44 -32.39 -8.08 15.24
N ALA A 45 -32.65 -9.30 15.68
CA ALA A 45 -31.89 -10.48 15.30
C ALA A 45 -32.22 -10.80 13.82
N ASP A 46 -31.80 -9.94 12.89
CA ASP A 46 -32.07 -10.10 11.45
C ASP A 46 -30.78 -10.34 10.65
N GLY A 47 -29.62 -10.45 11.32
CA GLY A 47 -28.34 -10.61 10.63
C GLY A 47 -27.97 -12.07 10.32
N LEU A 48 -27.13 -12.23 9.29
CA LEU A 48 -26.68 -13.54 8.79
C LEU A 48 -25.53 -14.08 9.64
N TYR A 49 -25.60 -15.34 10.04
CA TYR A 49 -24.47 -16.05 10.64
C TYR A 49 -23.86 -16.99 9.60
N VAL A 50 -22.54 -17.14 9.65
CA VAL A 50 -21.78 -17.94 8.68
C VAL A 50 -20.74 -18.78 9.43
N VAL A 51 -20.40 -19.95 8.89
CA VAL A 51 -19.30 -20.77 9.43
C VAL A 51 -18.00 -20.37 8.75
N GLU A 52 -17.07 -19.82 9.53
CA GLU A 52 -15.72 -19.44 9.10
C GLU A 52 -14.72 -20.18 10.01
N ASN A 53 -13.79 -20.94 9.41
CA ASN A 53 -12.82 -21.77 10.16
C ASN A 53 -13.43 -22.71 11.22
N GLY A 54 -14.63 -23.23 10.95
CA GLY A 54 -15.34 -24.12 11.87
C GLY A 54 -16.05 -23.44 13.04
N GLN A 55 -16.05 -22.10 13.08
CA GLN A 55 -16.75 -21.31 14.09
C GLN A 55 -17.89 -20.51 13.46
N SER A 56 -18.96 -20.30 14.21
CA SER A 56 -20.03 -19.39 13.82
C SER A 56 -19.58 -17.94 14.00
N VAL A 57 -19.77 -17.12 12.97
CA VAL A 57 -19.47 -15.69 12.95
C VAL A 57 -20.73 -14.94 12.54
N GLY A 58 -21.18 -14.00 13.37
CA GLY A 58 -22.34 -13.16 13.11
C GLY A 58 -22.94 -12.57 14.39
N PRO A 59 -24.05 -11.82 14.29
CA PRO A 59 -24.80 -11.54 13.06
C PRO A 59 -24.04 -10.56 12.14
N LEU A 60 -23.98 -10.88 10.84
CA LEU A 60 -23.34 -10.06 9.80
C LEU A 60 -24.36 -9.20 9.06
N THR A 61 -23.95 -7.98 8.74
CA THR A 61 -24.68 -7.07 7.84
C THR A 61 -24.51 -7.49 6.37
N HIS A 62 -25.41 -7.03 5.51
CA HIS A 62 -25.32 -7.28 4.06
C HIS A 62 -23.97 -6.88 3.46
N THR A 63 -23.43 -5.72 3.86
CA THR A 63 -22.11 -5.23 3.42
C THR A 63 -20.97 -6.15 3.86
N GLU A 64 -21.03 -6.68 5.09
CA GLU A 64 -20.02 -7.62 5.60
C GLU A 64 -20.07 -8.99 4.92
N VAL A 65 -21.27 -9.42 4.50
CA VAL A 65 -21.46 -10.64 3.69
C VAL A 65 -20.88 -10.43 2.29
N GLN A 66 -21.18 -9.30 1.63
CA GLN A 66 -20.59 -8.95 0.34
C GLN A 66 -19.06 -8.93 0.39
N GLN A 67 -18.48 -8.32 1.43
CA GLN A 67 -17.02 -8.28 1.57
C GLN A 67 -16.43 -9.69 1.74
N ARG A 68 -17.05 -10.58 2.52
CA ARG A 68 -16.59 -11.96 2.67
C ARG A 68 -16.69 -12.78 1.38
N VAL A 69 -17.73 -12.54 0.56
CA VAL A 69 -17.84 -13.15 -0.78
C VAL A 69 -16.68 -12.67 -1.66
N ARG A 70 -16.38 -11.36 -1.68
CA ARG A 70 -15.24 -10.80 -2.43
C ARG A 70 -13.90 -11.37 -1.98
N ASP A 71 -13.69 -11.48 -0.68
CA ASP A 71 -12.47 -12.04 -0.08
C ASP A 71 -12.38 -13.57 -0.23
N LYS A 72 -13.37 -14.23 -0.85
CA LYS A 72 -13.51 -15.70 -0.94
C LYS A 72 -13.58 -16.43 0.40
N ARG A 73 -13.89 -15.72 1.48
CA ARG A 73 -14.10 -16.29 2.84
C ARG A 73 -15.49 -16.88 3.01
N LEU A 74 -16.44 -16.47 2.17
CA LEU A 74 -17.78 -17.04 2.06
C LEU A 74 -17.98 -17.61 0.66
N THR A 75 -18.31 -18.89 0.59
CA THR A 75 -18.54 -19.66 -0.65
C THR A 75 -19.97 -20.17 -0.70
N ARG A 76 -20.41 -20.67 -1.86
CA ARG A 76 -21.76 -21.22 -2.06
C ARG A 76 -22.05 -22.40 -1.11
N GLU A 77 -21.01 -23.05 -0.63
CA GLU A 77 -20.99 -24.22 0.24
C GLU A 77 -20.86 -23.84 1.73
N THR A 78 -20.48 -22.60 2.03
CA THR A 78 -20.37 -22.09 3.41
C THR A 78 -21.73 -22.25 4.10
N MET A 79 -21.73 -22.85 5.29
CA MET A 79 -22.95 -22.98 6.08
C MET A 79 -23.35 -21.61 6.63
N VAL A 80 -24.60 -21.24 6.41
CA VAL A 80 -25.21 -20.00 6.87
C VAL A 80 -26.50 -20.27 7.63
N TRP A 81 -26.84 -19.35 8.52
CA TRP A 81 -28.06 -19.41 9.31
C TRP A 81 -28.57 -18.00 9.59
N MET A 82 -29.89 -17.85 9.61
CA MET A 82 -30.56 -16.62 10.04
C MET A 82 -31.62 -16.96 11.09
N PRO A 83 -31.94 -16.02 11.99
CA PRO A 83 -33.02 -16.21 12.94
C PRO A 83 -34.34 -16.58 12.26
N GLY A 84 -35.02 -17.60 12.82
CA GLY A 84 -36.21 -18.20 12.22
C GLY A 84 -35.94 -19.44 11.34
N MET A 85 -34.68 -19.77 11.04
CA MET A 85 -34.33 -21.02 10.36
C MET A 85 -34.21 -22.19 11.34
N ALA A 86 -34.70 -23.36 10.94
CA ALA A 86 -34.62 -24.59 11.74
C ALA A 86 -33.18 -25.12 11.87
N ASP A 87 -32.42 -25.09 10.77
CA ASP A 87 -31.06 -25.64 10.68
C ASP A 87 -30.16 -24.73 9.86
N TRP A 88 -28.83 -24.88 10.04
CA TRP A 88 -27.82 -24.32 9.15
C TRP A 88 -27.96 -24.90 7.75
N ARG A 89 -27.78 -24.07 6.72
CA ARG A 89 -27.87 -24.52 5.33
C ARG A 89 -26.74 -23.92 4.49
N PRO A 90 -26.33 -24.56 3.38
CA PRO A 90 -25.35 -23.98 2.47
C PRO A 90 -25.83 -22.62 1.94
N ALA A 91 -24.92 -21.65 1.81
CA ALA A 91 -25.20 -20.28 1.39
C ALA A 91 -26.01 -20.19 0.09
N ARG A 92 -25.76 -21.09 -0.87
CA ARG A 92 -26.51 -21.17 -2.14
C ARG A 92 -28.00 -21.45 -1.99
N THR A 93 -28.42 -22.01 -0.86
CA THR A 93 -29.82 -22.38 -0.61
C THR A 93 -30.65 -21.23 -0.04
N LEU A 94 -29.98 -20.21 0.50
CA LEU A 94 -30.63 -19.04 1.04
C LEU A 94 -30.72 -17.96 -0.04
N LYS A 95 -31.94 -17.58 -0.42
CA LYS A 95 -32.19 -16.74 -1.60
C LYS A 95 -31.46 -15.39 -1.51
N GLU A 96 -31.44 -14.75 -0.34
CA GLU A 96 -30.74 -13.46 -0.16
C GLU A 96 -29.25 -13.59 -0.45
N VAL A 97 -28.61 -14.66 0.01
CA VAL A 97 -27.17 -14.89 -0.19
C VAL A 97 -26.87 -15.37 -1.61
N ALA A 98 -27.74 -16.20 -2.18
CA ALA A 98 -27.67 -16.63 -3.58
C ALA A 98 -27.75 -15.44 -4.55
N GLN A 99 -28.54 -14.42 -4.21
CA GLN A 99 -28.61 -13.18 -4.98
C GLN A 99 -27.28 -12.40 -4.91
N ILE A 100 -26.67 -12.30 -3.73
CA ILE A 100 -25.34 -11.65 -3.57
C ILE A 100 -24.28 -12.33 -4.46
N PHE A 101 -24.27 -13.66 -4.53
CA PHE A 101 -23.35 -14.37 -5.44
C PHE A 101 -23.65 -14.05 -6.91
N SER A 102 -24.92 -14.08 -7.31
CA SER A 102 -25.32 -13.77 -8.68
C SER A 102 -24.94 -12.33 -9.07
N ASP A 103 -25.18 -11.36 -8.19
CA ASP A 103 -24.84 -9.95 -8.40
C ASP A 103 -23.32 -9.75 -8.50
N MET A 104 -22.53 -10.50 -7.72
CA MET A 104 -21.06 -10.44 -7.76
C MET A 104 -20.47 -11.17 -8.97
N GLU A 105 -21.09 -12.24 -9.45
CA GLU A 105 -20.68 -12.94 -10.68
C GLU A 105 -21.07 -12.17 -11.94
N GLN A 106 -22.15 -11.38 -11.88
CA GLN A 106 -22.58 -10.48 -12.96
C GLN A 106 -21.85 -9.13 -12.93
N ALA A 107 -21.03 -8.86 -11.92
CA ALA A 107 -20.18 -7.68 -11.94
C ALA A 107 -19.26 -7.78 -13.17
N PRO A 108 -19.15 -6.72 -13.99
CA PRO A 108 -18.28 -6.74 -15.15
C PRO A 108 -16.86 -7.12 -14.71
N PRO A 109 -16.13 -7.92 -15.51
CA PRO A 109 -14.76 -8.28 -15.17
C PRO A 109 -13.97 -7.00 -14.85
N PRO A 110 -13.05 -7.05 -13.87
CA PRO A 110 -12.24 -5.88 -13.54
C PRO A 110 -11.56 -5.40 -14.83
N PRO A 111 -11.52 -4.08 -15.09
CA PRO A 111 -10.89 -3.56 -16.29
C PRO A 111 -9.44 -4.06 -16.35
N PRO A 112 -8.91 -4.37 -17.55
CA PRO A 112 -7.53 -4.78 -17.70
C PRO A 112 -6.62 -3.71 -17.07
N GLN A 113 -5.76 -4.13 -16.15
CA GLN A 113 -4.78 -3.24 -15.55
C GLN A 113 -3.65 -3.02 -16.57
N ARG A 114 -3.33 -1.75 -16.82
CA ARG A 114 -2.20 -1.38 -17.68
C ARG A 114 -0.89 -1.82 -17.02
N ASP A 115 -0.01 -2.44 -17.80
CA ASP A 115 1.35 -2.73 -17.35
C ASP A 115 2.16 -1.43 -17.35
N TYR A 116 2.21 -0.76 -16.19
CA TYR A 116 2.89 0.51 -16.05
C TYR A 116 4.42 0.41 -16.05
N VAL A 117 4.99 -0.77 -15.72
CA VAL A 117 6.44 -0.98 -15.83
C VAL A 117 6.83 -1.04 -17.30
N ALA A 118 6.09 -1.80 -18.12
CA ALA A 118 6.27 -1.80 -19.56
C ALA A 118 5.98 -0.43 -20.19
N PHE A 119 4.93 0.26 -19.73
CA PHE A 119 4.62 1.61 -20.18
C PHE A 119 5.72 2.63 -19.89
N LEU A 120 6.40 2.54 -18.74
CA LEU A 120 7.47 3.47 -18.38
C LEU A 120 8.77 3.20 -19.14
N GLU A 121 9.01 1.99 -19.63
CA GLU A 121 10.26 1.65 -20.33
C GLU A 121 10.60 2.66 -21.43
N GLY A 122 11.83 3.16 -21.43
CA GLY A 122 12.36 4.08 -22.43
C GLY A 122 12.71 5.45 -21.87
N ASP A 123 12.97 6.38 -22.79
CA ASP A 123 13.41 7.74 -22.47
C ASP A 123 12.24 8.71 -22.37
N TRP A 124 12.21 9.46 -21.28
CA TRP A 124 11.22 10.47 -20.96
C TRP A 124 11.92 11.79 -20.67
N GLU A 125 11.41 12.88 -21.22
CA GLU A 125 11.98 14.20 -21.03
C GLU A 125 10.92 15.27 -20.76
N SER A 126 11.27 16.21 -19.90
CA SER A 126 10.46 17.40 -19.68
C SER A 126 10.77 18.46 -20.74
N GLY A 127 9.78 19.29 -21.05
CA GLY A 127 10.08 20.62 -21.57
C GLY A 127 10.80 21.48 -20.53
N PRO A 128 11.31 22.66 -20.91
CA PRO A 128 11.83 23.64 -19.96
C PRO A 128 10.74 24.04 -18.96
N LYS A 129 11.01 23.89 -17.66
CA LYS A 129 10.09 24.25 -16.58
C LYS A 129 10.72 25.33 -15.70
N GLN A 130 10.04 26.45 -15.51
CA GLN A 130 10.52 27.46 -14.57
C GLN A 130 10.31 26.99 -13.14
N GLN A 131 11.33 27.13 -12.30
CA GLN A 131 11.26 26.86 -10.87
C GLN A 131 12.03 27.92 -10.10
N THR A 132 11.47 28.36 -8.98
CA THR A 132 12.18 29.26 -8.06
C THR A 132 13.06 28.43 -7.14
N VAL A 133 14.36 28.73 -7.12
CA VAL A 133 15.27 28.22 -6.10
C VAL A 133 15.41 29.27 -5.01
N GLU A 134 15.09 28.85 -3.78
CA GLU A 134 15.20 29.69 -2.61
C GLU A 134 16.63 30.24 -2.48
N GLY A 135 16.75 31.55 -2.31
CA GLY A 135 18.04 32.23 -2.19
C GLY A 135 18.81 32.44 -3.50
N VAL A 136 18.42 31.81 -4.62
CA VAL A 136 19.12 31.95 -5.92
C VAL A 136 18.27 32.70 -6.95
N GLY A 137 16.97 32.43 -7.01
CA GLY A 137 16.04 33.07 -7.93
C GLY A 137 15.34 32.12 -8.90
N LEU A 138 14.77 32.67 -9.97
CA LEU A 138 14.00 31.92 -10.96
C LEU A 138 14.93 31.24 -11.95
N GLY A 139 14.90 29.91 -11.97
CA GLY A 139 15.68 29.08 -12.89
C GLY A 139 14.81 28.30 -13.87
N THR A 140 15.47 27.71 -14.86
CA THR A 140 14.88 26.78 -15.82
C THR A 140 15.42 25.38 -15.57
N MET A 141 14.51 24.44 -15.33
CA MET A 141 14.80 23.02 -15.15
C MET A 141 14.46 22.25 -16.43
N THR A 142 15.32 21.32 -16.82
CA THR A 142 14.99 20.22 -17.73
C THR A 142 15.34 18.89 -17.08
N LEU A 143 14.51 17.89 -17.31
CA LEU A 143 14.66 16.55 -16.74
C LEU A 143 14.61 15.53 -17.88
N ARG A 144 15.53 14.56 -17.85
CA ARG A 144 15.46 13.33 -18.62
C ARG A 144 15.53 12.15 -17.67
N MET A 145 14.67 11.16 -17.88
CA MET A 145 14.67 9.89 -17.19
C MET A 145 14.65 8.75 -18.21
N THR A 146 15.43 7.72 -17.96
CA THR A 146 15.39 6.48 -18.74
C THR A 146 14.99 5.36 -17.80
N PHE A 147 13.89 4.69 -18.07
CA PHE A 147 13.45 3.53 -17.30
C PHE A 147 13.66 2.24 -18.09
N ASN A 148 13.99 1.15 -17.41
CA ASN A 148 14.05 -0.17 -18.03
C ASN A 148 12.99 -1.13 -17.47
N LYS A 149 12.74 -2.23 -18.19
CA LYS A 149 11.78 -3.28 -17.77
C LYS A 149 12.19 -4.02 -16.49
N LEU A 150 13.47 -3.93 -16.10
CA LEU A 150 14.00 -4.62 -14.92
C LEU A 150 13.83 -3.79 -13.64
N GLY A 151 13.14 -2.65 -13.69
CA GLY A 151 12.88 -1.82 -12.52
C GLY A 151 14.04 -0.91 -12.13
N SER A 152 14.91 -0.52 -13.07
CA SER A 152 15.96 0.47 -12.84
C SER A 152 15.76 1.72 -13.70
N PHE A 153 16.30 2.83 -13.22
CA PHE A 153 16.25 4.11 -13.92
C PHE A 153 17.60 4.82 -13.92
N ASP A 154 17.80 5.65 -14.94
CA ASP A 154 18.82 6.70 -14.99
C ASP A 154 18.12 8.07 -15.06
N LEU A 155 18.75 9.08 -14.46
CA LEU A 155 18.25 10.45 -14.33
C LEU A 155 19.32 11.42 -14.82
N LEU A 156 18.92 12.41 -15.60
CA LEU A 156 19.70 13.59 -15.91
C LEU A 156 18.82 14.83 -15.75
N GLN A 157 19.13 15.65 -14.76
CA GLN A 157 18.50 16.95 -14.56
C GLN A 157 19.51 18.06 -14.86
N ARG A 158 19.06 19.10 -15.55
CA ARG A 158 19.80 20.36 -15.70
C ARG A 158 18.99 21.51 -15.11
N PHE A 159 19.69 22.42 -14.46
CA PHE A 159 19.11 23.60 -13.85
C PHE A 159 19.96 24.82 -14.16
N ASP A 160 19.35 25.86 -14.72
CA ASP A 160 20.04 27.09 -15.13
C ASP A 160 19.34 28.32 -14.52
N VAL A 161 20.09 29.15 -13.81
CA VAL A 161 19.60 30.37 -13.15
C VAL A 161 20.41 31.59 -13.61
N PRO A 162 19.78 32.59 -14.23
CA PRO A 162 20.41 33.87 -14.47
C PRO A 162 20.70 34.59 -13.15
N THR A 163 21.96 34.97 -12.93
CA THR A 163 22.40 35.73 -11.75
C THR A 163 23.07 37.04 -12.20
N SER A 164 23.30 37.96 -11.27
CA SER A 164 24.05 39.20 -11.56
C SER A 164 25.49 38.95 -12.02
N GLY A 165 26.08 37.80 -11.67
CA GLY A 165 27.45 37.41 -12.01
C GLY A 165 27.58 36.49 -13.23
N GLY A 166 26.48 36.23 -13.95
CA GLY A 166 26.44 35.28 -15.06
C GLY A 166 25.38 34.19 -14.86
N MET A 167 25.58 33.02 -15.47
CA MET A 167 24.64 31.89 -15.34
C MET A 167 25.14 30.92 -14.29
N PHE A 168 24.31 30.61 -13.29
CA PHE A 168 24.51 29.44 -12.45
C PHE A 168 23.89 28.23 -13.16
N SER A 169 24.67 27.17 -13.34
CA SER A 169 24.26 25.93 -13.98
C SER A 169 24.60 24.75 -13.07
N ALA A 170 23.63 23.89 -12.85
CA ALA A 170 23.79 22.62 -12.16
C ALA A 170 23.33 21.45 -13.04
N LYS A 171 24.09 20.37 -13.01
CA LYS A 171 23.79 19.10 -13.66
C LYS A 171 23.77 18.01 -12.60
N THR A 172 22.62 17.36 -12.46
CA THR A 172 22.47 16.20 -11.58
C THR A 172 22.28 14.95 -12.43
N THR A 173 23.13 13.96 -12.24
CA THR A 173 22.91 12.60 -12.75
C THR A 173 22.50 11.69 -11.61
N GLY A 174 21.66 10.71 -11.88
CA GLY A 174 21.25 9.74 -10.87
C GLY A 174 20.95 8.39 -11.47
N LYS A 175 21.00 7.36 -10.63
CA LYS A 175 20.65 6.00 -11.01
C LYS A 175 20.07 5.26 -9.82
N GLY A 176 19.21 4.29 -10.08
CA GLY A 176 18.57 3.54 -9.01
C GLY A 176 17.55 2.54 -9.48
N SER A 177 16.72 2.08 -8.54
CA SER A 177 15.58 1.21 -8.78
C SER A 177 14.27 1.98 -8.68
N PHE A 178 13.26 1.53 -9.39
CA PHE A 178 11.90 2.02 -9.27
C PHE A 178 10.89 0.90 -9.04
N GLU A 179 9.79 1.24 -8.37
CA GLU A 179 8.64 0.36 -8.19
C GLU A 179 7.36 1.10 -8.53
N VAL A 180 6.43 0.40 -9.16
CA VAL A 180 5.08 0.89 -9.44
C VAL A 180 4.13 0.25 -8.44
N THR A 181 3.35 1.07 -7.74
CA THR A 181 2.32 0.60 -6.83
C THR A 181 0.98 1.29 -7.09
N LYS A 182 -0.10 0.73 -6.54
CA LYS A 182 -1.48 1.27 -6.63
C LYS A 182 -1.92 1.70 -8.04
N PRO A 183 -1.82 0.82 -9.05
CA PRO A 183 -2.22 1.17 -10.41
C PRO A 183 -3.74 1.41 -10.49
N THR A 184 -4.11 2.48 -11.18
CA THR A 184 -5.47 2.78 -11.63
C THR A 184 -5.49 2.83 -13.17
N PRO A 185 -6.63 3.03 -13.84
CA PRO A 185 -6.66 3.16 -15.30
C PRO A 185 -5.83 4.33 -15.87
N GLN A 186 -5.58 5.39 -15.10
CA GLN A 186 -4.91 6.62 -15.58
C GLN A 186 -3.85 7.17 -14.60
N SER A 187 -3.48 6.41 -13.57
CA SER A 187 -2.45 6.82 -12.62
C SER A 187 -1.82 5.63 -11.92
N PHE A 188 -0.67 5.86 -11.30
CA PHE A 188 0.01 4.91 -10.42
C PHE A 188 0.95 5.66 -9.47
N ASP A 189 1.29 5.04 -8.35
CA ASP A 189 2.34 5.54 -7.46
C ASP A 189 3.70 5.01 -7.97
N LEU A 190 4.65 5.92 -8.17
CA LEU A 190 6.04 5.63 -8.54
C LEU A 190 6.95 5.88 -7.34
N GLU A 191 7.69 4.85 -6.96
CA GLU A 191 8.71 4.92 -5.92
C GLU A 191 10.09 4.80 -6.55
N LEU A 192 10.97 5.77 -6.29
CA LEU A 192 12.36 5.80 -6.78
C LEU A 192 13.31 5.72 -5.59
N SER A 193 14.31 4.85 -5.68
CA SER A 193 15.40 4.74 -4.72
C SER A 193 16.73 4.65 -5.45
N GLY A 194 17.74 5.41 -5.02
CA GLY A 194 19.05 5.39 -5.70
C GLY A 194 20.02 6.43 -5.18
N THR A 195 20.98 6.77 -6.02
CA THR A 195 22.02 7.78 -5.74
C THR A 195 22.05 8.82 -6.83
N SER A 196 22.41 10.04 -6.48
CA SER A 196 22.66 11.14 -7.39
C SER A 196 24.07 11.71 -7.22
N GLU A 197 24.56 12.34 -8.27
CA GLU A 197 25.77 13.15 -8.29
C GLU A 197 25.41 14.48 -8.95
N THR A 198 25.66 15.58 -8.26
CA THR A 198 25.40 16.94 -8.75
C THR A 198 26.70 17.68 -8.95
N THR A 199 26.87 18.27 -10.13
CA THR A 199 27.99 19.18 -10.44
C THR A 199 27.42 20.54 -10.78
N SER A 200 28.06 21.61 -10.31
CA SER A 200 27.65 22.98 -10.59
C SER A 200 28.85 23.89 -10.85
N ASN A 201 28.62 25.01 -11.50
CA ASN A 201 29.62 26.07 -11.68
C ASN A 201 29.59 27.09 -10.51
N HIS A 202 29.36 26.61 -9.29
CA HIS A 202 29.24 27.47 -8.11
C HIS A 202 30.49 28.35 -7.91
N PRO A 203 30.35 29.63 -7.48
CA PRO A 203 31.48 30.56 -7.34
C PRO A 203 32.60 30.09 -6.38
N GLN A 204 32.30 29.14 -5.50
CA GLN A 204 33.26 28.57 -4.53
C GLN A 204 33.95 27.28 -5.03
N GLY A 205 33.69 26.88 -6.29
CA GLY A 205 34.27 25.69 -6.92
C GLY A 205 33.23 24.62 -7.29
N SER A 206 33.60 23.74 -8.22
CA SER A 206 32.78 22.62 -8.68
C SER A 206 33.17 21.33 -7.94
N VAL A 207 32.52 21.06 -6.80
CA VAL A 207 32.65 19.76 -6.12
C VAL A 207 31.44 18.91 -6.46
N PRO A 208 31.62 17.65 -6.90
CA PRO A 208 30.50 16.73 -7.06
C PRO A 208 29.84 16.44 -5.70
N GLU A 209 28.57 16.79 -5.57
CA GLU A 209 27.76 16.47 -4.40
C GLU A 209 27.04 15.14 -4.62
N ILE A 210 27.38 14.13 -3.84
CA ILE A 210 26.71 12.83 -3.85
C ILE A 210 25.47 12.89 -2.95
N GLY A 211 24.32 12.55 -3.51
CA GLY A 211 23.04 12.50 -2.81
C GLY A 211 22.39 11.12 -2.87
N ASN A 212 21.36 10.95 -2.05
CA ASN A 212 20.45 9.81 -2.15
C ASN A 212 19.16 10.26 -2.82
N ILE A 213 18.60 9.41 -3.68
CA ILE A 213 17.29 9.57 -4.27
C ILE A 213 16.34 8.70 -3.46
N PHE A 214 15.35 9.32 -2.81
CA PHE A 214 14.18 8.63 -2.28
C PHE A 214 12.96 9.49 -2.58
N ARG A 215 12.10 8.99 -3.48
CA ARG A 215 10.94 9.75 -3.95
C ARG A 215 9.75 8.84 -4.12
N ARG A 216 8.61 9.23 -3.56
CA ARG A 216 7.30 8.63 -3.84
C ARG A 216 6.42 9.70 -4.44
N VAL A 217 5.84 9.43 -5.61
CA VAL A 217 4.99 10.38 -6.33
C VAL A 217 3.87 9.64 -7.04
N THR A 218 2.68 10.23 -7.10
CA THR A 218 1.61 9.73 -7.97
C THR A 218 1.79 10.30 -9.37
N ILE A 219 2.04 9.43 -10.34
CA ILE A 219 2.12 9.76 -11.76
C ILE A 219 0.72 9.71 -12.37
N LYS A 220 0.35 10.75 -13.12
CA LYS A 220 -0.88 10.74 -13.93
C LYS A 220 -0.51 10.49 -15.38
N VAL A 221 -1.22 9.56 -16.02
CA VAL A 221 -1.05 9.27 -17.44
C VAL A 221 -2.01 10.13 -18.23
N ILE A 222 -1.47 10.95 -19.14
CA ILE A 222 -2.25 11.82 -20.01
C ILE A 222 -2.61 11.06 -21.29
N ASP A 223 -1.62 10.41 -21.90
CA ASP A 223 -1.76 9.60 -23.11
C ASP A 223 -0.60 8.57 -23.20
N GLU A 224 -0.44 7.93 -24.37
CA GLU A 224 0.57 6.88 -24.61
C GLU A 224 2.03 7.36 -24.53
N ASN A 225 2.27 8.66 -24.66
CA ASN A 225 3.62 9.22 -24.68
C ASN A 225 3.82 10.41 -23.75
N THR A 226 2.83 10.73 -22.91
CA THR A 226 2.84 11.89 -22.00
C THR A 226 2.36 11.50 -20.60
N ILE A 227 3.15 11.87 -19.60
CA ILE A 227 2.79 11.75 -18.18
C ILE A 227 2.95 13.08 -17.45
N ASP A 228 2.13 13.29 -16.43
CA ASP A 228 2.28 14.39 -15.47
C ASP A 228 2.89 13.85 -14.17
N ASP A 229 4.13 14.24 -13.94
CA ASP A 229 4.90 13.95 -12.75
C ASP A 229 4.80 15.13 -11.76
N ASN A 230 3.68 15.20 -11.04
CA ASN A 230 3.36 16.23 -10.05
C ASN A 230 3.57 17.68 -10.55
N GLY A 231 2.97 17.99 -11.70
CA GLY A 231 3.07 19.27 -12.40
C GLY A 231 4.26 19.38 -13.35
N THR A 232 5.08 18.33 -13.50
CA THR A 232 6.13 18.26 -14.52
C THR A 232 5.67 17.33 -15.64
N ILE A 233 5.38 17.90 -16.81
CA ILE A 233 5.00 17.09 -17.96
C ILE A 233 6.25 16.45 -18.56
N LEU A 234 6.27 15.11 -18.59
CA LEU A 234 7.28 14.32 -19.27
C LEU A 234 6.68 13.71 -20.54
N ARG A 235 7.45 13.79 -21.62
CA ARG A 235 7.12 13.19 -22.91
C ARG A 235 8.18 12.18 -23.30
N ARG A 236 7.76 11.12 -23.95
CA ARG A 236 8.66 10.11 -24.49
C ARG A 236 9.49 10.71 -25.64
N SER A 237 10.81 10.58 -25.61
CA SER A 237 11.71 11.28 -26.55
C SER A 237 11.64 10.82 -28.01
N ASN A 238 11.17 9.59 -28.30
CA ASN A 238 11.21 8.97 -29.63
C ASN A 238 9.84 8.43 -30.10
N PHE A 239 8.75 9.12 -29.79
CA PHE A 239 7.41 8.70 -30.23
C PHE A 239 7.02 9.32 -31.58
#